data_AF-Q94IU3-F1
#
_entry.id   AF-Q94IU3-F1
#
_cell.length_a   1.000
_cell.length_b   1.000
_cell.length_c   1.000
_cell.angle_alpha   90.00
_cell.angle_beta   90.00
_cell.angle_gamma   90.00
#
_symmetry.space_group_name_H-M   'P 1'
#
loop_
_entity.id
_entity.type
_entity.pdbx_description
1 polymer ?
#
loop_
_entity_poly.entity_id
_entity_poly.type
_entity_poly.pdbx_seq_one_letter_code
_entity_poly.pdbx_strand_id
1 'polypeptide(L)'
;WEDYFFHCVYPEDKRDLSIWPQTPSDYIVATSEYAKELRGLTTKILSILSLGLGLEEGRLEKEVGGLEELLLQMKINYYPKCPQPELALGVEAHTDISALTFILHN
;
A
#
# COMPACT_ATOMS: atom_id res chain seq x y z
N TRP A 1 -19.27 -5.13 -0.09
CA TRP A 1 -19.55 -5.64 -1.46
C TRP A 1 -18.25 -5.57 -2.21
N GLU A 2 -17.30 -6.40 -1.80
CA GLU A 2 -15.91 -6.37 -2.22
C GLU A 2 -15.37 -7.78 -2.13
N ASP A 3 -14.60 -8.19 -3.14
CA ASP A 3 -13.58 -9.21 -3.01
C ASP A 3 -12.22 -8.50 -3.02
N TYR A 4 -11.19 -9.10 -2.42
CA TYR A 4 -9.87 -8.48 -2.42
C TYR A 4 -8.72 -9.49 -2.53
N PHE A 5 -7.57 -8.98 -2.95
CA PHE A 5 -6.30 -9.69 -2.90
C PHE A 5 -5.30 -8.87 -2.06
N PHE A 6 -4.74 -9.46 -1.00
CA PHE A 6 -3.90 -8.76 -0.03
C PHE A 6 -2.56 -9.47 0.16
N HIS A 7 -1.45 -8.74 0.03
CA HIS A 7 -0.11 -9.29 0.20
C HIS A 7 0.96 -8.21 0.47
N CYS A 8 2.06 -8.63 1.08
CA CYS A 8 3.22 -7.79 1.35
C CYS A 8 4.04 -7.58 0.06
N VAL A 9 4.34 -6.33 -0.29
CA VAL A 9 5.08 -5.97 -1.51
C VAL A 9 6.47 -5.37 -1.25
N TYR A 10 6.76 -4.92 -0.02
CA TYR A 10 8.07 -4.40 0.38
C TYR A 10 8.25 -4.53 1.91
N PRO A 11 9.48 -4.80 2.42
CA PRO A 11 10.72 -5.03 1.68
C PRO A 11 10.77 -6.39 0.99
N GLU A 12 11.69 -6.52 0.04
CA GLU A 12 11.73 -7.63 -0.91
C GLU A 12 11.91 -9.02 -0.27
N ASP A 13 12.64 -9.08 0.83
CA ASP A 13 12.96 -10.26 1.63
C ASP A 13 11.80 -10.70 2.53
N LYS A 14 10.85 -9.82 2.81
CA LYS A 14 9.63 -10.11 3.60
C LYS A 14 8.44 -10.52 2.71
N ARG A 15 8.62 -10.67 1.40
CA ARG A 15 7.58 -11.12 0.47
C ARG A 15 7.46 -12.64 0.47
N ASP A 16 6.22 -13.14 0.49
CA ASP A 16 5.91 -14.52 0.11
C ASP A 16 5.44 -14.54 -1.35
N LEU A 17 6.33 -14.86 -2.28
CA LEU A 17 5.99 -14.90 -3.71
C LEU A 17 5.10 -16.11 -4.09
N SER A 18 4.96 -17.11 -3.21
CA SER A 18 4.16 -18.31 -3.50
C SER A 18 2.66 -18.00 -3.55
N ILE A 19 2.22 -16.95 -2.86
CA ILE A 19 0.81 -16.51 -2.88
C ILE A 19 0.52 -15.50 -3.99
N TRP A 20 1.55 -14.93 -4.64
CA TRP A 20 1.35 -13.90 -5.66
C TRP A 20 0.75 -14.49 -6.96
N PRO A 21 -0.13 -13.76 -7.66
CA PRO A 21 -0.69 -14.15 -8.94
C PRO A 21 0.39 -14.50 -9.95
N GLN A 22 0.24 -15.68 -10.56
CA GLN A 22 1.06 -16.14 -11.70
C GLN A 22 0.43 -15.77 -13.04
N THR A 23 -0.79 -15.22 -13.01
CA THR A 23 -1.51 -14.73 -14.18
C THR A 23 -2.15 -13.38 -13.82
N PRO A 24 -1.87 -12.30 -14.58
CA PRO A 24 -0.99 -12.27 -15.75
C PRO A 24 0.49 -12.50 -15.39
N SER A 25 1.30 -12.95 -16.35
CA SER A 25 2.68 -13.40 -16.12
C SER A 25 3.64 -12.30 -15.66
N ASP A 26 3.26 -11.04 -15.86
CA ASP A 26 4.02 -9.84 -15.50
C ASP A 26 3.62 -9.25 -14.13
N TYR A 27 2.65 -9.85 -13.42
CA TYR A 27 2.16 -9.33 -12.15
C TYR A 27 3.27 -9.07 -11.14
N ILE A 28 4.16 -10.05 -10.94
CA ILE A 28 5.27 -9.95 -9.97
C ILE A 28 6.23 -8.83 -10.37
N VAL A 29 6.57 -8.72 -11.66
CA VAL A 29 7.51 -7.72 -12.18
C VAL A 29 6.93 -6.31 -12.02
N ALA A 30 5.71 -6.09 -12.51
CA ALA A 30 5.04 -4.80 -12.45
C ALA A 30 4.80 -4.34 -11.00
N THR A 31 4.30 -5.23 -10.15
CA THR A 31 4.00 -4.90 -8.75
C THR A 31 5.27 -4.65 -7.94
N SER A 32 6.36 -5.37 -8.21
CA SER A 32 7.64 -5.15 -7.53
C SER A 32 8.26 -3.81 -7.89
N GLU A 33 8.26 -3.44 -9.17
CA GLU A 33 8.78 -2.13 -9.59
C GLU A 33 7.91 -1.00 -9.03
N TYR A 34 6.59 -1.16 -9.04
CA TYR A 34 5.68 -0.20 -8.43
C TYR A 34 5.93 -0.02 -6.93
N ALA A 35 6.14 -1.12 -6.19
CA ALA A 35 6.44 -1.06 -4.75
C ALA A 35 7.75 -0.31 -4.46
N LYS A 36 8.77 -0.47 -5.32
CA LYS A 36 10.04 0.26 -5.21
C LYS A 36 9.87 1.77 -5.43
N GLU A 37 9.12 2.16 -6.46
CA GLU A 37 8.80 3.57 -6.71
C GLU A 37 7.97 4.17 -5.56
N LEU A 38 6.97 3.43 -5.05
CA LEU A 38 6.20 3.84 -3.88
C LEU A 38 7.06 3.96 -2.63
N ARG A 39 8.06 3.08 -2.43
CA ARG A 39 8.96 3.18 -1.28
C ARG A 39 9.77 4.48 -1.33
N GLY A 40 10.28 4.86 -2.51
CA GLY A 40 10.98 6.12 -2.71
C GLY A 40 10.08 7.33 -2.51
N LEU A 41 8.83 7.27 -2.98
CA LEU A 41 7.83 8.31 -2.73
C LEU A 41 7.49 8.44 -1.24
N THR A 42 7.36 7.31 -0.55
CA THR A 42 7.05 7.26 0.89
C THR A 42 8.14 7.97 1.70
N THR A 43 9.42 7.70 1.44
CA THR A 43 10.54 8.45 2.06
C THR A 43 10.38 9.95 1.82
N LYS A 44 10.18 10.37 0.57
CA LYS A 44 10.07 11.80 0.24
C LYS A 44 8.93 12.49 0.98
N ILE A 45 7.76 11.85 1.07
CA ILE A 45 6.60 12.43 1.76
C ILE A 45 6.84 12.48 3.27
N LEU A 46 7.34 11.40 3.88
CA LEU A 46 7.66 11.41 5.31
C LEU A 46 8.75 12.44 5.64
N SER A 47 9.71 12.66 4.74
CA SER A 47 10.70 13.73 4.87
C SER A 47 10.07 15.12 4.88
N ILE A 48 9.22 15.41 3.90
CA ILE A 48 8.53 16.69 3.79
C ILE A 48 7.61 16.93 5.00
N LEU A 49 6.88 15.91 5.44
CA LEU A 49 6.01 16.00 6.62
C LEU A 49 6.81 16.23 7.90
N SER A 50 7.97 15.59 8.04
CA SER A 50 8.86 15.81 9.20
C SER A 50 9.31 17.27 9.25
N LEU A 51 9.81 17.80 8.14
CA LEU A 51 10.22 19.20 8.04
C LEU A 51 9.05 20.16 8.26
N GLY A 52 7.86 19.84 7.73
CA GLY A 52 6.64 20.64 7.90
C GLY A 52 6.19 20.74 9.37
N LEU A 53 6.53 19.76 10.20
CA LEU A 53 6.30 19.76 11.65
C LEU A 53 7.47 20.36 12.45
N GLY A 54 8.52 20.87 11.78
CA GLY A 54 9.71 21.41 12.42
C GLY A 54 10.65 20.36 13.01
N LEU A 55 10.58 19.12 12.52
CA LEU A 55 11.44 18.00 12.93
C LEU A 55 12.64 17.85 11.99
N GLU A 56 13.61 17.03 12.38
CA GLU A 56 14.66 16.57 11.46
C GLU A 56 14.05 15.82 10.28
N GLU A 57 14.63 15.98 9.09
CA GLU A 57 14.06 15.47 7.83
C GLU A 57 13.63 13.99 7.89
N GLY A 58 14.47 13.09 8.41
CA GLY A 58 14.14 11.66 8.48
C GLY A 58 13.30 11.23 9.70
N ARG A 59 12.77 12.17 10.50
CA ARG A 59 12.22 11.85 11.83
C ARG A 59 11.03 10.91 11.75
N LEU A 60 10.00 11.23 10.97
CA LEU A 60 8.78 10.41 10.92
C LEU A 60 9.05 9.02 10.34
N GLU A 61 9.89 8.92 9.31
CA GLU A 61 10.25 7.64 8.70
C GLU A 61 10.95 6.71 9.71
N LYS A 62 11.82 7.26 10.56
CA LYS A 62 12.44 6.49 11.64
C LYS A 62 11.43 5.96 12.66
N GLU A 63 10.42 6.75 13.02
CA GLU A 63 9.40 6.36 14.01
C GLU A 63 8.48 5.24 13.50
N VAL A 64 8.31 5.10 12.18
CA VAL A 64 7.46 4.07 11.56
C VAL A 64 8.24 2.84 11.06
N GLY A 65 9.50 2.68 11.48
CA GLY A 65 10.32 1.49 11.21
C GLY A 65 11.41 1.66 10.14
N GLY A 66 11.55 2.83 9.52
CA GLY A 66 12.66 3.14 8.62
C GLY A 66 12.72 2.29 7.36
N LEU A 67 13.93 1.95 6.91
CA LEU A 67 14.13 1.12 5.71
C LEU A 67 13.90 -0.37 5.97
N GLU A 68 14.10 -0.83 7.20
CA GLU A 68 14.14 -2.26 7.54
C GLU A 68 12.77 -2.79 7.98
N GLU A 69 12.01 -2.01 8.75
CA GLU A 69 10.76 -2.47 9.37
C GLU A 69 9.49 -1.87 8.78
N LEU A 70 9.59 -0.78 8.00
CA LEU A 70 8.42 -0.23 7.31
C LEU A 70 7.97 -1.18 6.19
N LEU A 71 6.76 -1.73 6.34
CA LEU A 71 6.15 -2.61 5.36
C LEU A 71 5.28 -1.82 4.38
N LEU A 72 5.31 -2.20 3.10
CA LEU A 72 4.27 -1.84 2.15
C LEU A 72 3.38 -3.05 1.89
N GLN A 73 2.09 -2.89 2.18
CA GLN A 73 1.06 -3.89 1.92
C GLN A 73 0.23 -3.44 0.72
N MET A 74 -0.07 -4.35 -0.19
CA MET A 74 -0.94 -4.13 -1.33
C MET A 74 -2.31 -4.74 -1.05
N LYS A 75 -3.38 -3.95 -1.16
CA LYS A 75 -4.77 -4.43 -1.17
C LYS A 75 -5.41 -4.08 -2.51
N ILE A 76 -5.60 -5.08 -3.37
CA ILE A 76 -6.37 -4.93 -4.60
C ILE A 76 -7.83 -5.15 -4.26
N ASN A 77 -8.62 -4.09 -4.33
CA ASN A 77 -10.05 -4.15 -4.06
C ASN A 77 -10.81 -4.35 -5.38
N TYR A 78 -11.61 -5.40 -5.47
CA TYR A 78 -12.51 -5.65 -6.59
C TYR A 78 -13.95 -5.48 -6.12
N TYR A 79 -14.66 -4.52 -6.71
CA TYR A 79 -16.06 -4.24 -6.41
C TYR A 79 -16.94 -4.73 -7.57
N PRO A 80 -17.56 -5.92 -7.48
CA PRO A 80 -18.48 -6.39 -8.52
C PRO A 80 -19.66 -5.42 -8.69
N LYS A 81 -20.41 -5.54 -9.79
CA LYS A 81 -21.68 -4.79 -9.92
C LYS A 81 -22.68 -5.28 -8.87
N CYS A 82 -23.24 -4.34 -8.09
CA CYS A 82 -24.28 -4.64 -7.11
C CYS A 82 -25.68 -4.42 -7.72
N PRO A 83 -26.63 -5.36 -7.58
CA PRO A 83 -28.00 -5.18 -8.09
C PRO A 83 -28.82 -4.15 -7.29
N GLN A 84 -28.43 -3.87 -6.04
CA GLN A 84 -29.09 -2.90 -5.14
C GLN A 84 -28.04 -2.04 -4.42
N PRO A 85 -27.31 -1.17 -5.15
CA PRO A 85 -26.18 -0.41 -4.60
C PRO A 85 -26.58 0.56 -3.47
N GLU A 86 -27.83 0.96 -3.39
CA GLU A 86 -28.37 1.80 -2.30
C GLU A 86 -28.47 1.06 -0.96
N LEU A 87 -28.41 -0.27 -0.97
CA LEU A 87 -28.49 -1.12 0.22
C LEU A 87 -27.15 -1.73 0.64
N ALA A 88 -26.06 -1.43 -0.08
CA ALA A 88 -24.76 -2.04 0.15
C ALA A 88 -23.63 -1.00 0.15
N LEU A 89 -22.53 -1.33 0.81
CA LEU A 89 -21.26 -0.60 0.73
C LEU A 89 -20.20 -1.52 0.16
N GLY A 90 -19.29 -0.99 -0.65
CA GLY A 90 -18.09 -1.70 -1.11
C GLY A 90 -17.22 -2.07 0.09
N VAL A 91 -16.70 -1.02 0.73
CA VAL A 91 -16.03 -1.01 2.04
C VAL A 91 -16.79 -0.07 2.98
N GLU A 92 -16.85 -0.40 4.26
CA GLU A 92 -17.51 0.40 5.28
C GLU A 92 -16.72 1.67 5.64
N ALA A 93 -17.37 2.61 6.33
CA ALA A 93 -16.70 3.81 6.81
C ALA A 93 -15.59 3.46 7.82
N HIS A 94 -14.37 3.89 7.56
CA HIS A 94 -13.20 3.62 8.40
C HIS A 94 -12.15 4.73 8.27
N THR A 95 -11.11 4.63 9.10
CA THR A 95 -9.85 5.36 8.97
C THR A 95 -8.73 4.35 8.81
N ASP A 96 -7.79 4.61 7.90
CA ASP A 96 -6.64 3.75 7.72
C ASP A 96 -5.76 3.73 8.99
N ILE A 97 -5.24 2.55 9.31
CA ILE A 97 -4.29 2.34 10.41
C ILE A 97 -2.83 2.56 9.98
N SER A 98 -2.58 2.73 8.69
CA SER A 98 -1.26 2.89 8.10
C SER A 98 -0.67 4.28 8.43
N ALA A 99 0.64 4.42 8.30
CA ALA A 99 1.28 5.73 8.34
C ALA A 99 0.88 6.60 7.13
N LEU A 100 0.86 5.99 5.94
CA LEU A 100 0.43 6.57 4.67
C LEU A 100 -0.24 5.47 3.81
N THR A 101 -1.24 5.86 3.03
CA THR A 101 -1.87 5.00 2.02
C THR A 101 -1.81 5.69 0.67
N PHE A 102 -1.37 4.95 -0.36
CA PHE A 102 -1.37 5.39 -1.75
C PHE A 102 -2.39 4.54 -2.52
N ILE A 103 -3.34 5.20 -3.19
CA ILE A 103 -4.44 4.52 -3.87
C ILE A 103 -4.42 4.86 -5.36
N LEU A 104 -4.50 3.83 -6.19
CA LEU A 104 -4.82 3.93 -7.61
C LEU A 104 -6.25 3.43 -7.84
N HIS A 105 -6.95 4.04 -8.80
CA HIS A 105 -8.31 3.67 -9.17
C HIS A 105 -8.41 3.47 -10.69
N ASN A 106 -9.32 2.60 -11.13
CA ASN A 106 -9.64 2.33 -12.53
C ASN A 106 -10.80 3.17 -13.07
#